data_AF-A0A8T7H486-F1
#
_entry.id   AF-A0A8T7H486-F1
#
_cell.length_a   1.000
_cell.length_b   1.000
_cell.length_c   1.000
_cell.angle_alpha   90.00
_cell.angle_beta   90.00
_cell.angle_gamma   90.00
#
_symmetry.space_group_name_H-M   'P 1'
#
loop_
_entity.id
_entity.type
_entity.pdbx_description
1 polymer ?
#
loop_
_entity_poly.entity_id
_entity_poly.type
_entity_poly.pdbx_seq_one_letter_code
_entity_poly.pdbx_strand_id
1 'polypeptide(L)'
;VTFTAKNEVSDVMVTMAKGSLPRDAKAPTGTVYQYIEATLYKAAAEDFSSVQFRFAVPANWLAAQGCTKDEVRLFRLTDDGWREVPVEALGEENGNAIFAASPEGFSLFAITATGKAPDGEEPTLEPIETETTPPADVTTPPVDTTPTTPQPTPLPVWVAVLALGGSLLLVRRRT
;
A
#
# COMPACT_ATOMS: atom_id res chain seq x y z
N VAL A 1 2.53 7.98 20.23
CA VAL A 1 1.64 6.79 20.21
C VAL A 1 0.21 7.29 20.39
N THR A 2 -0.72 6.71 19.66
CA THR A 2 -2.14 7.06 19.69
C THR A 2 -2.94 5.80 20.02
N PHE A 3 -3.98 5.95 20.83
CA PHE A 3 -4.87 4.87 21.26
C PHE A 3 -6.29 5.16 20.82
N THR A 4 -6.98 4.14 20.31
CA THR A 4 -8.42 4.16 20.09
C THR A 4 -9.05 3.19 21.07
N ALA A 5 -9.79 3.71 22.05
CA ALA A 5 -10.44 2.88 23.05
C ALA A 5 -11.57 2.02 22.43
N LYS A 6 -11.73 0.80 22.94
CA LYS A 6 -12.86 -0.09 22.68
C LYS A 6 -13.80 -0.13 23.89
N ASN A 7 -13.21 -0.14 25.09
CA ASN A 7 -13.91 -0.11 26.37
C ASN A 7 -13.68 1.23 27.09
N GLU A 8 -14.31 1.42 28.25
CA GLU A 8 -13.93 2.52 29.15
C GLU A 8 -12.51 2.29 29.69
N VAL A 9 -11.64 3.29 29.53
CA VAL A 9 -10.26 3.23 30.00
C VAL A 9 -10.02 4.39 30.96
N SER A 10 -9.84 4.06 32.24
CA SER A 10 -9.67 5.07 33.30
C SER A 10 -8.27 5.67 33.34
N ASP A 11 -7.25 4.89 32.97
CA ASP A 11 -5.86 5.31 32.99
C ASP A 11 -5.03 4.50 31.98
N VAL A 12 -4.06 5.15 31.35
CA VAL A 12 -3.15 4.51 30.38
C VAL A 12 -1.77 5.08 30.59
N MET A 13 -0.79 4.20 30.74
CA MET A 13 0.61 4.59 30.72
C MET A 13 1.38 3.67 29.76
N VAL A 14 2.14 4.26 28.86
CA VAL A 14 3.00 3.53 27.93
C VAL A 14 4.41 4.07 27.97
N THR A 15 5.37 3.16 28.04
CA THR A 15 6.79 3.47 27.88
C THR A 15 7.26 3.02 26.50
N MET A 16 8.00 3.90 25.82
CA MET A 16 8.69 3.60 24.57
C MET A 16 10.18 3.87 24.84
N ALA A 17 10.97 2.82 25.04
CA ALA A 17 12.38 2.93 25.41
C ALA A 17 13.27 2.30 24.35
N LYS A 18 14.54 2.74 24.28
CA LYS A 18 15.54 2.04 23.45
C LYS A 18 15.70 0.62 24.00
N GLY A 19 15.42 -0.36 23.17
CA GLY A 19 15.58 -1.78 23.50
C GLY A 19 16.93 -2.33 23.06
N SER A 20 17.11 -3.63 23.31
CA SER A 20 18.24 -4.43 22.84
C SER A 20 17.76 -5.83 22.51
N LEU A 21 18.36 -6.45 21.49
CA LEU A 21 18.08 -7.85 21.16
C LEU A 21 18.45 -8.75 22.35
N PRO A 22 17.54 -9.61 22.85
CA PRO A 22 17.86 -10.63 23.84
C PRO A 22 18.98 -11.55 23.33
N ARG A 23 19.85 -12.02 24.23
CA ARG A 23 21.07 -12.77 23.84
C ARG A 23 20.80 -14.01 22.99
N ASP A 24 19.70 -14.70 23.28
CA ASP A 24 19.33 -15.96 22.62
C ASP A 24 18.38 -15.75 21.43
N ALA A 25 17.98 -14.50 21.15
CA ALA A 25 17.09 -14.19 20.05
C ALA A 25 17.88 -13.93 18.75
N LYS A 26 17.38 -14.48 17.64
CA LYS A 26 17.90 -14.15 16.31
C LYS A 26 17.44 -12.74 15.92
N ALA A 27 18.27 -11.98 15.20
CA ALA A 27 17.87 -10.68 14.65
C ALA A 27 16.81 -10.83 13.53
N PRO A 28 15.95 -9.81 13.34
CA PRO A 28 15.00 -9.77 12.23
C PRO A 28 15.74 -9.62 10.89
N THR A 29 15.01 -9.76 9.79
CA THR A 29 15.54 -9.54 8.44
C THR A 29 15.86 -8.05 8.22
N GLY A 30 16.93 -7.76 7.47
CA GLY A 30 17.36 -6.42 7.12
C GLY A 30 18.35 -5.81 8.13
N THR A 31 18.81 -4.60 7.82
CA THR A 31 19.70 -3.84 8.70
C THR A 31 18.88 -3.11 9.76
N VAL A 32 19.15 -3.38 11.03
CA VAL A 32 18.43 -2.77 12.15
C VAL A 32 18.90 -1.33 12.36
N TYR A 33 17.97 -0.38 12.33
CA TYR A 33 18.18 0.99 12.77
C TYR A 33 18.16 1.07 14.29
N GLN A 34 17.07 0.58 14.90
CA GLN A 34 16.85 0.66 16.33
C GLN A 34 15.88 -0.41 16.83
N TYR A 35 16.18 -0.94 18.02
CA TYR A 35 15.24 -1.70 18.82
C TYR A 35 14.49 -0.78 19.78
N ILE A 36 13.20 -1.02 19.97
CA ILE A 36 12.32 -0.23 20.83
C ILE A 36 11.50 -1.17 21.71
N GLU A 37 11.66 -1.06 23.02
CA GLU A 37 10.80 -1.75 23.97
C GLU A 37 9.56 -0.89 24.20
N ALA A 38 8.38 -1.43 23.87
CA ALA A 38 7.11 -0.80 24.16
C ALA A 38 6.39 -1.60 25.24
N THR A 39 6.03 -0.95 26.35
CA THR A 39 5.34 -1.60 27.46
C THR A 39 4.11 -0.80 27.85
N LEU A 40 2.98 -1.50 27.98
CA LEU A 40 1.71 -0.95 28.43
C LEU A 40 1.52 -1.23 29.91
N TYR A 41 1.04 -0.22 30.63
CA TYR A 41 0.69 -0.27 32.04
C TYR A 41 -0.69 0.34 32.24
N LYS A 42 -1.37 -0.11 33.30
CA LYS A 42 -2.64 0.43 33.81
C LYS A 42 -3.86 0.21 32.89
N ALA A 43 -3.67 -0.44 31.74
CA ALA A 43 -4.71 -0.94 30.85
C ALA A 43 -4.27 -2.27 30.21
N ALA A 44 -5.21 -3.02 29.65
CA ALA A 44 -4.92 -4.19 28.82
C ALA A 44 -4.93 -3.82 27.33
N ALA A 45 -4.17 -4.55 26.51
CA ALA A 45 -4.17 -4.32 25.05
C ALA A 45 -5.58 -4.50 24.45
N GLU A 46 -6.39 -5.37 25.03
CA GLU A 46 -7.77 -5.69 24.65
C GLU A 46 -8.76 -4.55 24.87
N ASP A 47 -8.39 -3.57 25.71
CA ASP A 47 -9.20 -2.37 25.98
C ASP A 47 -9.18 -1.39 24.80
N PHE A 48 -8.27 -1.59 23.84
CA PHE A 48 -8.11 -0.76 22.68
C PHE A 48 -8.57 -1.49 21.41
N SER A 49 -9.29 -0.79 20.54
CA SER A 49 -9.61 -1.26 19.20
C SER A 49 -8.44 -1.07 18.25
N SER A 50 -7.57 -0.09 18.53
CA SER A 50 -6.36 0.15 17.76
C SER A 50 -5.31 0.89 18.60
N VAL A 51 -4.05 0.58 18.34
CA VAL A 51 -2.88 1.32 18.83
C VAL A 51 -2.04 1.67 17.62
N GLN A 52 -1.69 2.96 17.48
CA GLN A 52 -0.87 3.44 16.38
C GLN A 52 0.45 4.02 16.90
N PHE A 53 1.55 3.51 16.36
CA PHE A 53 2.90 4.02 16.57
C PHE A 53 3.26 4.96 15.42
N ARG A 54 3.80 6.13 15.76
CA ARG A 54 4.42 7.06 14.81
C ARG A 54 5.91 7.14 15.13
N PHE A 55 6.76 6.91 14.15
CA PHE A 55 8.21 6.93 14.34
C PHE A 55 8.91 7.57 13.14
N ALA A 56 10.16 7.97 13.35
CA ALA A 56 10.97 8.66 12.38
C ALA A 56 12.30 7.92 12.17
N VAL A 57 12.73 7.82 10.92
CA VAL A 57 14.05 7.28 10.54
C VAL A 57 14.81 8.36 9.77
N PRO A 58 16.06 8.69 10.15
CA PRO A 58 16.84 9.69 9.44
C PRO A 58 17.03 9.30 7.97
N ALA A 59 16.73 10.21 7.05
CA ALA A 59 16.82 9.96 5.61
C ALA A 59 18.27 9.66 5.17
N ASN A 60 19.25 10.30 5.82
CA ASN A 60 20.66 10.02 5.58
C ASN A 60 21.09 8.61 6.01
N TRP A 61 20.49 8.07 7.08
CA TRP A 61 20.75 6.69 7.51
C TRP A 61 20.20 5.70 6.48
N LEU A 62 18.99 5.94 5.97
CA LEU A 62 18.39 5.13 4.90
C LEU A 62 19.24 5.14 3.63
N ALA A 63 19.66 6.33 3.20
CA ALA A 63 20.54 6.48 2.03
C ALA A 63 21.88 5.74 2.22
N ALA A 64 22.45 5.76 3.43
CA ALA A 64 23.66 5.00 3.75
C ALA A 64 23.44 3.47 3.72
N GLN A 65 22.21 2.99 3.91
CA GLN A 65 21.84 1.58 3.70
C GLN A 65 21.49 1.27 2.23
N GLY A 66 21.55 2.25 1.32
CA GLY A 66 21.08 2.10 -0.06
C GLY A 66 19.57 1.86 -0.16
N CYS A 67 18.81 2.25 0.88
CA CYS A 67 17.38 2.00 0.98
C CYS A 67 16.57 3.30 0.88
N THR A 68 15.34 3.17 0.41
CA THR A 68 14.32 4.23 0.41
C THR A 68 13.34 4.02 1.57
N LYS A 69 12.45 5.00 1.79
CA LYS A 69 11.41 4.91 2.83
C LYS A 69 10.50 3.69 2.66
N ASP A 70 10.25 3.25 1.42
CA ASP A 70 9.34 2.14 1.13
C ASP A 70 9.97 0.78 1.49
N GLU A 71 11.27 0.74 1.78
CA GLU A 71 12.00 -0.46 2.20
C GLU A 71 12.22 -0.52 3.72
N VAL A 72 11.56 0.37 4.46
CA VAL A 72 11.51 0.34 5.93
C VAL A 72 10.43 -0.62 6.39
N ARG A 73 10.77 -1.43 7.39
CA ARG A 73 9.86 -2.33 8.10
C ARG A 73 9.92 -2.14 9.59
N LEU A 74 8.81 -2.49 10.23
CA LEU A 74 8.71 -2.66 11.66
C LEU A 74 8.48 -4.15 11.93
N PHE A 75 9.30 -4.74 12.78
CA PHE A 75 9.08 -6.10 13.26
C PHE A 75 8.73 -6.07 14.75
N ARG A 76 7.80 -6.93 15.17
CA ARG A 76 7.46 -7.19 16.56
C ARG A 76 8.01 -8.56 16.97
N LEU A 77 8.69 -8.63 18.11
CA LEU A 77 9.11 -9.91 18.68
C LEU A 77 7.91 -10.59 19.35
N THR A 78 7.67 -11.84 18.99
CA THR A 78 6.69 -12.75 19.59
C THR A 78 7.37 -14.04 20.04
N ASP A 79 6.64 -14.92 20.69
CA ASP A 79 7.17 -16.23 21.12
C ASP A 79 7.64 -17.08 19.92
N ASP A 80 7.02 -16.91 18.74
CA ASP A 80 7.38 -17.58 17.49
C ASP A 80 8.49 -16.86 16.70
N GLY A 81 9.10 -15.81 17.28
CA GLY A 81 10.10 -14.97 16.63
C GLY A 81 9.54 -13.65 16.11
N TRP A 82 10.20 -13.07 15.10
CA TRP A 82 9.86 -11.75 14.56
C TRP A 82 8.68 -11.83 13.59
N ARG A 83 7.60 -11.11 13.88
CA ARG A 83 6.49 -10.87 12.95
C ARG A 83 6.57 -9.47 12.36
N GLU A 84 6.42 -9.36 11.04
CA GLU A 84 6.33 -8.07 10.35
C GLU A 84 5.04 -7.36 10.74
N VAL A 85 5.14 -6.07 11.01
CA VAL A 85 4.02 -5.17 11.24
C VAL A 85 3.94 -4.24 10.04
N PRO A 86 2.79 -4.15 9.34
CA PRO A 86 2.62 -3.24 8.22
C PRO A 86 2.97 -1.80 8.61
N VAL A 87 3.70 -1.12 7.73
CA VAL A 87 4.13 0.25 7.91
C VAL A 87 3.61 1.10 6.77
N GLU A 88 3.02 2.23 7.10
CA GLU A 88 2.63 3.27 6.17
C GLU A 88 3.67 4.40 6.21
N ALA A 89 4.22 4.77 5.04
CA ALA A 89 5.11 5.91 4.90
C ALA A 89 4.29 7.20 4.77
N LEU A 90 4.37 8.08 5.77
CA LEU A 90 3.58 9.32 5.84
C LEU A 90 4.25 10.51 5.11
N GLY A 91 5.52 10.37 4.73
CA GLY A 91 6.29 11.41 4.05
C GLY A 91 7.62 11.70 4.75
N GLU A 92 8.16 12.89 4.53
CA GLU A 92 9.42 13.34 5.13
C GLU A 92 9.23 14.65 5.90
N GLU A 93 9.86 14.74 7.07
CA GLU A 93 9.79 15.92 7.95
C GLU A 93 11.16 16.12 8.64
N ASN A 94 11.73 17.32 8.55
CA ASN A 94 12.99 17.70 9.23
C ASN A 94 14.16 16.73 8.97
N GLY A 95 14.31 16.23 7.74
CA GLY A 95 15.37 15.29 7.35
C GLY A 95 15.13 13.84 7.78
N ASN A 96 13.92 13.50 8.23
CA ASN A 96 13.53 12.14 8.59
C ASN A 96 12.37 11.66 7.71
N ALA A 97 12.40 10.40 7.32
CA ALA A 97 11.22 9.70 6.82
C ALA A 97 10.30 9.35 8.00
N ILE A 98 9.01 9.63 7.87
CA ILE A 98 8.01 9.47 8.92
C ILE A 98 7.10 8.30 8.58
N PHE A 99 6.82 7.48 9.58
CA PHE A 99 6.08 6.24 9.44
C PHE A 99 4.97 6.12 10.48
N ALA A 100 3.90 5.42 10.11
CA ALA A 100 2.88 4.92 11.01
C ALA A 100 2.80 3.39 10.93
N ALA A 101 2.52 2.75 12.06
CA ALA A 101 2.27 1.31 12.13
C ALA A 101 1.26 1.02 13.24
N SER A 102 0.45 -0.02 13.06
CA SER A 102 -0.57 -0.41 14.02
C SER A 102 -0.32 -1.83 14.52
N PRO A 103 0.59 -2.03 15.49
CA PRO A 103 0.93 -3.37 15.97
C PRO A 103 -0.16 -3.96 16.87
N GLU A 104 -0.29 -5.29 16.81
CA GLU A 104 -1.20 -6.04 17.66
C GLU A 104 -0.63 -6.26 19.07
N GLY A 105 -0.42 -5.19 19.83
CA GLY A 105 0.05 -5.25 21.23
C GLY A 105 1.47 -4.73 21.44
N PHE A 106 1.97 -4.93 22.65
CA PHE A 106 3.20 -4.34 23.17
C PHE A 106 4.29 -5.42 23.31
N SER A 107 5.54 -5.10 22.96
CA SER A 107 6.69 -6.01 22.95
C SER A 107 7.98 -5.23 22.64
N LEU A 108 9.07 -5.96 22.38
CA LEU A 108 10.24 -5.47 21.66
C LEU A 108 9.94 -5.35 20.17
N PHE A 109 10.27 -4.19 19.61
CA PHE A 109 10.16 -3.89 18.20
C PHE A 109 11.53 -3.62 17.58
N ALA A 110 11.66 -3.85 16.28
CA ALA A 110 12.83 -3.50 15.50
C ALA A 110 12.41 -2.72 14.26
N ILE A 111 13.02 -1.54 14.06
CA ILE A 111 12.94 -0.79 12.82
C ILE A 111 14.09 -1.23 11.94
N THR A 112 13.80 -1.69 10.73
CA THR A 112 14.79 -2.26 9.82
C THR A 112 14.68 -1.67 8.42
N ALA A 113 15.81 -1.56 7.73
CA ALA A 113 15.86 -1.37 6.28
C ALA A 113 16.14 -2.73 5.61
N THR A 114 15.20 -3.22 4.78
CA THR A 114 15.28 -4.57 4.21
C THR A 114 15.79 -4.60 2.77
N GLY A 115 15.79 -3.48 2.06
CA GLY A 115 16.07 -3.42 0.61
C GLY A 115 15.01 -4.13 -0.25
N LYS A 116 13.84 -4.45 0.33
CA LYS A 116 12.68 -4.99 -0.37
C LYS A 116 11.49 -4.08 -0.06
N ALA A 117 10.71 -3.68 -1.06
CA ALA A 117 9.40 -3.04 -0.85
C ALA A 117 8.42 -4.04 -0.20
N PRO A 118 7.33 -3.59 0.47
CA PRO A 118 6.37 -4.51 1.06
C PRO A 118 5.83 -5.37 -0.08
N ASP A 119 5.64 -6.67 0.14
CA ASP A 119 4.73 -7.41 -0.74
C ASP A 119 3.36 -6.78 -0.47
N GLY A 120 2.98 -5.84 -1.33
CA GLY A 120 1.66 -5.27 -1.28
C GLY A 120 0.66 -6.40 -1.48
N GLU A 121 -0.26 -6.56 -0.54
CA GLU A 121 -1.61 -6.94 -0.96
C GLU A 121 -2.08 -5.80 -1.86
N GLU A 122 -1.81 -5.95 -3.16
CA GLU A 122 -2.51 -5.22 -4.19
C GLU A 122 -3.99 -5.46 -3.90
N PRO A 123 -4.81 -4.41 -3.68
CA PRO A 123 -6.24 -4.62 -3.57
C PRO A 123 -6.64 -5.32 -4.86
N THR A 124 -7.06 -6.58 -4.75
CA THR A 124 -7.76 -7.25 -5.84
C THR A 124 -9.02 -6.44 -6.04
N LEU A 125 -8.95 -5.47 -6.96
CA LEU A 125 -10.13 -4.83 -7.51
C LEU A 125 -10.86 -5.96 -8.23
N GLU A 126 -11.83 -6.57 -7.56
CA GLU A 126 -12.83 -7.39 -8.23
C GLU A 126 -13.37 -6.57 -9.41
N PRO A 127 -13.30 -7.08 -10.65
CA PRO A 127 -13.95 -6.44 -11.76
C PRO A 127 -15.43 -6.29 -11.40
N ILE A 128 -15.93 -5.06 -11.40
CA ILE A 128 -17.36 -4.80 -11.26
C ILE A 128 -18.00 -5.40 -12.53
N GLU A 129 -18.51 -6.63 -12.42
CA GLU A 129 -19.29 -7.24 -13.49
C GLU A 129 -20.51 -6.35 -13.74
N THR A 130 -20.54 -5.75 -14.93
CA THR A 130 -21.69 -4.98 -15.37
C THR A 130 -22.74 -5.99 -15.84
N GLU A 131 -23.62 -6.44 -14.93
CA GLU A 131 -24.77 -7.25 -15.31
C GLU A 131 -25.67 -6.45 -16.26
N THR A 132 -25.60 -6.78 -17.56
CA THR A 132 -26.61 -6.37 -18.54
C THR A 132 -27.72 -7.41 -18.50
N THR A 133 -28.83 -7.09 -17.82
CA THR A 133 -30.06 -7.90 -17.82
C THR A 133 -30.76 -7.80 -19.18
N PRO A 134 -31.01 -8.92 -19.90
CA PRO A 134 -31.92 -8.95 -21.03
C PRO A 134 -33.31 -9.43 -20.58
N PRO A 135 -34.40 -8.69 -20.81
CA PRO A 135 -35.73 -9.28 -20.80
C PRO A 135 -36.00 -9.94 -22.17
N ALA A 136 -36.01 -11.27 -22.17
CA ALA A 136 -36.65 -12.07 -23.20
C ALA A 136 -38.17 -11.96 -23.03
N ASP A 137 -38.89 -11.59 -24.09
CA ASP A 137 -40.27 -12.02 -24.25
C ASP A 137 -40.51 -12.52 -25.68
N VAL A 138 -41.26 -13.60 -25.74
CA VAL A 138 -41.43 -14.57 -26.84
C VAL A 138 -42.68 -14.21 -27.62
N THR A 139 -42.66 -14.31 -28.97
CA THR A 139 -43.79 -14.82 -29.81
C THR A 139 -43.37 -14.93 -31.30
N THR A 140 -43.32 -16.17 -31.80
CA THR A 140 -43.24 -16.63 -33.22
C THR A 140 -44.67 -16.66 -33.86
N PRO A 141 -44.95 -17.06 -35.13
CA PRO A 141 -44.18 -17.37 -36.38
C PRO A 141 -44.89 -16.77 -37.67
N PRO A 142 -44.79 -17.26 -38.94
CA PRO A 142 -43.88 -18.22 -39.62
C PRO A 142 -43.26 -17.75 -40.97
N VAL A 143 -42.19 -18.47 -41.39
CA VAL A 143 -41.87 -18.97 -42.77
C VAL A 143 -41.82 -17.97 -43.95
N ASP A 144 -40.65 -17.80 -44.59
CA ASP A 144 -40.42 -18.39 -45.93
C ASP A 144 -38.98 -18.26 -46.50
N THR A 145 -38.55 -19.36 -47.12
CA THR A 145 -37.58 -19.55 -48.23
C THR A 145 -36.07 -19.17 -48.14
N THR A 146 -35.24 -20.21 -47.87
CA THR A 146 -34.11 -20.74 -48.71
C THR A 146 -32.80 -19.93 -48.98
N PRO A 147 -31.68 -20.57 -49.40
CA PRO A 147 -30.37 -20.47 -48.71
C PRO A 147 -29.19 -20.07 -49.64
N THR A 148 -27.94 -20.16 -49.15
CA THR A 148 -26.70 -20.62 -49.85
C THR A 148 -25.45 -19.72 -49.62
N THR A 149 -24.58 -20.19 -48.72
CA THR A 149 -23.14 -20.57 -48.89
C THR A 149 -22.15 -19.63 -49.64
N PRO A 150 -20.86 -19.55 -49.19
CA PRO A 150 -19.98 -18.39 -49.31
C PRO A 150 -18.94 -18.47 -50.45
N GLN A 151 -18.38 -17.33 -50.92
CA GLN A 151 -17.16 -17.28 -51.76
C GLN A 151 -16.55 -15.84 -51.79
N PRO A 152 -15.24 -15.57 -52.03
CA PRO A 152 -14.44 -14.62 -51.26
C PRO A 152 -14.08 -13.29 -51.99
N THR A 153 -13.40 -12.43 -51.24
CA THR A 153 -12.72 -11.12 -51.48
C THR A 153 -12.35 -10.75 -52.92
N PRO A 154 -12.35 -9.44 -53.26
CA PRO A 154 -11.07 -8.70 -53.27
C PRO A 154 -11.16 -7.20 -52.83
N LEU A 155 -10.13 -6.71 -52.12
CA LEU A 155 -9.72 -5.29 -52.11
C LEU A 155 -8.86 -5.02 -53.38
N PRO A 156 -8.58 -3.79 -53.88
CA PRO A 156 -8.71 -2.42 -53.34
C PRO A 156 -9.32 -1.40 -54.36
N VAL A 157 -9.43 -0.08 -54.08
CA VAL A 157 -8.63 1.03 -54.65
C VAL A 157 -9.11 2.39 -54.09
N TRP A 158 -8.13 3.29 -53.88
CA TRP A 158 -8.09 4.64 -53.31
C TRP A 158 -8.84 5.75 -54.07
N VAL A 159 -9.22 6.86 -53.38
CA VAL A 159 -8.89 8.31 -53.64
C VAL A 159 -9.23 9.14 -52.36
N ALA A 160 -8.25 9.70 -51.62
CA ALA A 160 -7.78 11.13 -51.53
C ALA A 160 -8.90 12.20 -51.34
N VAL A 161 -8.83 13.21 -50.44
CA VAL A 161 -7.98 14.44 -50.40
C VAL A 161 -8.27 15.21 -49.07
N LEU A 162 -7.30 15.46 -48.17
CA LEU A 162 -6.53 16.70 -47.82
C LEU A 162 -7.27 18.04 -47.51
N ALA A 163 -6.98 18.62 -46.31
CA ALA A 163 -6.69 20.05 -46.02
C ALA A 163 -6.37 20.21 -44.50
N LEU A 164 -5.13 20.38 -44.03
CA LEU A 164 -4.24 21.56 -43.92
C LEU A 164 -4.69 22.70 -42.96
N GLY A 165 -3.83 22.97 -41.96
CA GLY A 165 -3.72 24.19 -41.16
C GLY A 165 -3.30 23.86 -39.72
N GLY A 166 -2.16 24.28 -39.15
CA GLY A 166 -1.16 25.29 -39.48
C GLY A 166 -0.74 25.95 -38.15
N SER A 167 0.46 25.64 -37.66
CA SER A 167 1.03 26.14 -36.39
C SER A 167 1.45 27.61 -36.48
N LEU A 168 1.27 28.39 -35.41
CA LEU A 168 2.06 29.63 -35.19
C LEU A 168 2.34 29.90 -33.70
N LEU A 169 3.63 29.85 -33.37
CA LEU A 169 4.26 30.38 -32.15
C LEU A 169 4.11 31.90 -32.10
N LEU A 170 3.95 32.50 -30.92
CA LEU A 170 4.55 33.81 -30.63
C LEU A 170 4.85 34.00 -29.15
N VAL A 171 5.94 34.73 -28.96
CA VAL A 171 6.83 34.82 -27.81
C VAL A 171 6.40 35.92 -26.83
N ARG A 172 6.58 35.58 -25.55
CA ARG A 172 6.92 36.39 -24.36
C ARG A 172 7.14 37.90 -24.56
N ARG A 173 6.35 38.71 -23.86
CA ARG A 173 6.56 40.16 -23.63
C ARG A 173 7.64 40.39 -22.56
N ARG A 174 8.49 41.40 -22.79
CA ARG A 174 9.39 42.05 -21.82
C ARG A 174 8.66 43.21 -21.14
N THR A 175 8.87 43.39 -19.83
CA THR A 175 9.46 44.59 -19.21
C THR A 175 10.01 44.22 -17.85
#